data_AF-A0A3B4Z5Q7-F1
#
_entry.id   AF-A0A3B4Z5Q7-F1
#
_cell.length_a   1.000
_cell.length_b   1.000
_cell.length_c   1.000
_cell.angle_alpha   90.00
_cell.angle_beta   90.00
_cell.angle_gamma   90.00
#
_symmetry.space_group_name_H-M   'P 1'
#
loop_
_entity.id
_entity.type
_entity.pdbx_description
1 polymer ?
#
loop_
_entity_poly.entity_id
_entity_poly.type
_entity_poly.pdbx_seq_one_letter_code
_entity_poly.pdbx_strand_id
1 'polypeptide(L)'
;HRESDIYAAFKMITDATCIRFQKHTNQLNYLIIRDGNGCASYVGCQGGAQSVFYGSKCRVGNLCHEIIHALGLHHEHTRTDRDRYVTILIKMNYDCVQNTLNLPYDLGSIMHYGQYFFSKDGRPTVLSKQSGVKMGQRSHLSQLDVQRLNKLYHCGKNL
;
A
#
# COMPACT_ATOMS: atom_id res chain seq x y z
N HIS A 1 15.97 -4.34 -13.95
CA HIS A 1 15.11 -3.43 -13.16
C HIS A 1 15.94 -2.35 -12.48
N ARG A 2 15.31 -1.26 -12.04
CA ARG A 2 15.97 -0.19 -11.28
C ARG A 2 16.30 -0.69 -9.87
N GLU A 3 17.44 -1.35 -9.74
CA GLU A 3 17.81 -2.10 -8.52
C GLU A 3 17.93 -1.19 -7.29
N SER A 4 18.46 0.03 -7.47
CA SER A 4 18.49 1.07 -6.44
C SER A 4 17.11 1.39 -5.87
N ASP A 5 16.09 1.50 -6.73
CA ASP A 5 14.73 1.85 -6.34
C ASP A 5 14.07 0.71 -5.56
N ILE A 6 14.38 -0.54 -5.94
CA ILE A 6 13.92 -1.74 -5.24
C ILE A 6 14.49 -1.78 -3.81
N TYR A 7 15.81 -1.62 -3.65
CA TYR A 7 16.42 -1.58 -2.33
C TYR A 7 15.92 -0.41 -1.48
N ALA A 8 15.70 0.77 -2.09
CA ALA A 8 15.14 1.91 -1.38
C ALA A 8 13.72 1.62 -0.87
N ALA A 9 12.85 1.00 -1.68
CA ALA A 9 11.52 0.60 -1.27
C ALA A 9 11.53 -0.46 -0.16
N PHE A 10 12.44 -1.45 -0.24
CA PHE A 10 12.65 -2.40 0.85
C PHE A 10 13.11 -1.70 2.13
N LYS A 11 14.03 -0.74 2.02
CA LYS A 11 14.55 0.02 3.17
C LYS A 11 13.45 0.78 3.90
N MET A 12 12.52 1.41 3.18
CA MET A 12 11.37 2.09 3.79
C MET A 12 10.57 1.19 4.75
N ILE A 13 10.41 -0.09 4.43
CA ILE A 13 9.68 -1.07 5.24
C ILE A 13 10.59 -1.67 6.33
N THR A 14 11.80 -2.08 5.97
CA THR A 14 12.73 -2.78 6.88
C THR A 14 13.26 -1.90 8.01
N ASP A 15 13.37 -0.57 7.79
CA ASP A 15 13.81 0.38 8.82
C ASP A 15 12.76 0.58 9.92
N ALA A 16 11.47 0.41 9.59
CA ALA A 16 10.36 0.73 10.48
C ALA A 16 9.66 -0.52 11.07
N THR A 17 9.97 -1.70 10.55
CA THR A 17 9.28 -2.96 10.90
C THR A 17 10.27 -4.09 11.14
N CYS A 18 9.78 -5.25 11.58
CA CYS A 18 10.56 -6.48 11.68
C CYS A 18 10.65 -7.25 10.34
N ILE A 19 9.99 -6.79 9.28
CA ILE A 19 9.94 -7.46 7.98
C ILE A 19 11.30 -7.31 7.30
N ARG A 20 11.81 -8.39 6.70
CA ARG A 20 13.10 -8.42 6.00
C ARG A 20 12.93 -9.04 4.62
N PHE A 21 13.60 -8.45 3.63
CA PHE A 21 13.63 -8.96 2.26
C PHE A 21 14.96 -9.65 2.01
N GLN A 22 14.91 -10.83 1.41
CA GLN A 22 16.09 -11.59 1.02
C GLN A 22 15.96 -11.97 -0.45
N LYS A 23 17.08 -12.08 -1.14
CA LYS A 23 17.11 -12.55 -2.52
C LYS A 23 16.59 -13.99 -2.54
N HIS A 24 15.64 -14.25 -3.42
CA HIS A 24 15.09 -15.59 -3.61
C HIS A 24 16.18 -16.60 -3.99
N THR A 25 16.07 -17.80 -3.44
CA THR A 25 16.90 -18.96 -3.77
C THR A 25 16.01 -20.11 -4.22
N ASN A 26 15.25 -20.68 -3.29
CA ASN A 26 14.45 -21.90 -3.46
C ASN A 26 13.15 -21.85 -2.65
N GLN A 27 12.79 -20.69 -2.10
CA GLN A 27 11.53 -20.52 -1.38
C GLN A 27 10.37 -20.74 -2.34
N LEU A 28 9.35 -21.47 -1.88
CA LEU A 28 8.15 -21.77 -2.66
C LEU A 28 7.37 -20.50 -3.04
N ASN A 29 7.22 -19.59 -2.07
CA ASN A 29 6.48 -18.35 -2.23
C ASN A 29 7.47 -17.19 -2.28
N TYR A 30 7.41 -16.37 -3.33
CA TYR A 30 8.32 -15.23 -3.48
C TYR A 30 7.73 -14.17 -4.41
N LEU A 31 8.23 -12.94 -4.25
CA LEU A 31 7.89 -11.82 -5.12
C LEU A 31 8.85 -11.75 -6.31
N ILE A 32 8.29 -11.56 -7.50
CA ILE A 32 9.04 -11.22 -8.72
C ILE A 32 8.70 -9.79 -9.09
N ILE A 33 9.68 -8.89 -9.00
CA ILE A 33 9.51 -7.53 -9.52
C ILE A 33 9.57 -7.60 -11.04
N ARG A 34 8.51 -7.15 -11.72
CA ARG A 34 8.39 -7.15 -13.19
C ARG A 34 8.12 -5.75 -13.70
N ASP A 35 8.54 -5.46 -14.93
CA ASP A 35 8.13 -4.24 -15.59
C ASP A 35 6.65 -4.36 -16.00
N GLY A 36 5.93 -3.23 -16.02
CA GLY A 36 4.54 -3.15 -16.42
C GLY A 36 4.17 -1.76 -16.92
N ASN A 37 2.94 -1.58 -17.40
CA ASN A 37 2.46 -0.27 -17.86
C ASN A 37 2.10 0.68 -16.70
N GLY A 38 2.06 0.16 -15.48
CA GLY A 38 1.77 0.88 -14.25
C GLY A 38 2.36 0.17 -13.03
N CYS A 39 1.89 0.56 -11.84
CA CYS A 39 2.26 -0.06 -10.57
C CYS A 39 1.07 -0.89 -10.10
N ALA A 40 1.30 -2.15 -9.74
CA ALA A 40 0.26 -3.03 -9.24
C ALA A 40 0.85 -4.23 -8.49
N SER A 41 0.08 -4.77 -7.55
CA SER A 41 0.37 -6.02 -6.85
C SER A 41 -0.92 -6.68 -6.40
N TYR A 42 -0.86 -8.00 -6.20
CA TYR A 42 -1.91 -8.73 -5.50
C TYR A 42 -1.84 -8.43 -4.00
N VAL A 43 -3.00 -8.53 -3.32
CA VAL A 43 -3.04 -8.33 -1.86
C VAL A 43 -2.79 -9.65 -1.13
N GLY A 44 -1.75 -9.69 -0.32
CA GLY A 44 -1.33 -10.87 0.44
C GLY A 44 -0.59 -11.92 -0.42
N CYS A 45 -0.13 -12.99 0.25
CA CYS A 45 0.55 -14.11 -0.38
C CYS A 45 -0.42 -14.94 -1.23
N GLN A 46 -0.20 -14.98 -2.55
CA GLN A 46 -1.03 -15.76 -3.47
C GLN A 46 -0.60 -17.24 -3.59
N GLY A 47 0.56 -17.60 -3.03
CA GLY A 47 1.20 -18.89 -3.28
C GLY A 47 2.05 -18.88 -4.56
N GLY A 48 3.18 -19.59 -4.54
CA GLY A 48 4.11 -19.65 -5.66
C GLY A 48 4.79 -18.30 -5.96
N ALA A 49 5.19 -18.14 -7.22
CA ALA A 49 5.78 -16.91 -7.73
C ALA A 49 4.71 -15.84 -7.97
N GLN A 50 4.78 -14.72 -7.24
CA GLN A 50 3.82 -13.62 -7.35
C GLN A 50 4.48 -12.38 -7.94
N SER A 51 3.85 -11.78 -8.95
CA SER A 51 4.41 -10.58 -9.59
C SER A 51 4.06 -9.30 -8.85
N VAL A 52 5.02 -8.40 -8.74
CA VAL A 52 4.84 -6.99 -8.36
C VAL A 52 5.26 -6.16 -9.57
N PHE A 53 4.32 -5.42 -10.16
CA PHE A 53 4.56 -4.64 -11.36
C PHE A 53 5.11 -3.26 -11.02
N TYR A 54 6.23 -2.91 -11.63
CA TYR A 54 6.96 -1.67 -11.40
C TYR A 54 7.27 -0.96 -12.72
N GLY A 55 6.25 -0.36 -13.32
CA GLY A 55 6.39 0.39 -14.56
C GLY A 55 7.32 1.60 -14.47
N SER A 56 7.81 2.07 -15.62
CA SER A 56 8.80 3.16 -15.73
C SER A 56 8.34 4.48 -15.09
N LYS A 57 7.03 4.75 -15.06
CA LYS A 57 6.44 5.94 -14.42
C LYS A 57 6.29 5.81 -12.90
N CYS A 58 6.45 4.61 -12.35
CA CYS A 58 6.37 4.35 -10.91
C CYS A 58 7.63 4.87 -10.20
N ARG A 59 7.44 5.53 -9.06
CA ARG A 59 8.52 5.98 -8.17
C ARG A 59 8.76 4.98 -7.04
N VAL A 60 9.82 5.16 -6.27
CA VAL A 60 10.18 4.30 -5.12
C VAL A 60 8.99 4.09 -4.17
N GLY A 61 8.27 5.15 -3.80
CA GLY A 61 7.12 5.01 -2.92
C GLY A 61 5.90 4.33 -3.56
N ASN A 62 5.78 4.30 -4.89
CA ASN A 62 4.79 3.44 -5.54
C ASN A 62 5.18 1.97 -5.37
N LEU A 63 6.45 1.62 -5.57
CA LEU A 63 6.91 0.25 -5.34
C LEU A 63 6.74 -0.17 -3.87
N CYS A 64 7.04 0.72 -2.92
CA CYS A 64 6.78 0.50 -1.50
C CYS A 64 5.29 0.20 -1.25
N HIS A 65 4.38 0.98 -1.84
CA HIS A 65 2.94 0.75 -1.78
C HIS A 65 2.54 -0.63 -2.34
N GLU A 66 3.07 -1.01 -3.51
CA GLU A 66 2.78 -2.32 -4.11
C GLU A 66 3.33 -3.51 -3.27
N ILE A 67 4.48 -3.33 -2.63
CA ILE A 67 5.02 -4.34 -1.70
C ILE A 67 4.12 -4.44 -0.46
N ILE A 68 3.59 -3.33 0.05
CA ILE A 68 2.66 -3.35 1.19
C ILE A 68 1.35 -4.05 0.83
N HIS A 69 0.88 -3.94 -0.42
CA HIS A 69 -0.20 -4.81 -0.91
C HIS A 69 0.18 -6.29 -0.81
N ALA A 70 1.37 -6.69 -1.31
CA ALA A 70 1.82 -8.07 -1.21
C ALA A 70 1.96 -8.56 0.25
N LEU A 71 2.25 -7.66 1.18
CA LEU A 71 2.27 -7.91 2.64
C LEU A 71 0.86 -7.99 3.26
N GLY A 72 -0.20 -7.75 2.49
CA GLY A 72 -1.59 -8.01 2.89
C GLY A 72 -2.41 -6.79 3.28
N LEU A 73 -1.91 -5.57 3.12
CA LEU A 73 -2.72 -4.38 3.36
C LEU A 73 -3.50 -3.97 2.11
N HIS A 74 -4.78 -3.68 2.30
CA HIS A 74 -5.63 -3.09 1.28
C HIS A 74 -5.49 -1.55 1.28
N HIS A 75 -6.09 -0.91 0.28
CA HIS A 75 -6.18 0.54 0.25
C HIS A 75 -6.94 1.10 1.46
N GLU A 76 -6.53 2.26 1.95
CA GLU A 76 -7.18 2.86 3.12
C GLU A 76 -8.65 3.22 2.85
N HIS A 77 -8.94 3.72 1.64
CA HIS A 77 -10.29 4.06 1.20
C HIS A 77 -11.20 2.85 0.93
N THR A 78 -10.76 1.61 1.16
CA THR A 78 -11.63 0.43 1.10
C THR A 78 -12.00 -0.09 2.49
N ARG A 79 -11.63 0.60 3.57
CA ARG A 79 -12.08 0.22 4.92
C ARG A 79 -13.59 0.37 5.08
N THR A 80 -14.20 -0.48 5.91
CA THR A 80 -15.62 -0.40 6.23
C THR A 80 -16.06 0.87 6.96
N ASP A 81 -15.14 1.54 7.66
CA ASP A 81 -15.40 2.80 8.38
C ASP A 81 -15.06 4.06 7.57
N ARG A 82 -14.65 3.92 6.30
CA ARG A 82 -14.18 5.04 5.46
C ARG A 82 -15.19 6.17 5.33
N ASP A 83 -16.49 5.86 5.33
CA ASP A 83 -17.53 6.85 5.03
C ASP A 83 -17.69 7.86 6.17
N ARG A 84 -17.02 7.65 7.31
CA ARG A 84 -16.86 8.65 8.38
C ARG A 84 -15.81 9.71 8.06
N TYR A 85 -14.87 9.43 7.16
CA TYR A 85 -13.67 10.24 6.92
C TYR A 85 -13.59 10.77 5.48
N VAL A 86 -14.14 10.03 4.52
CA VAL A 86 -14.13 10.41 3.10
C VAL A 86 -15.51 10.26 2.47
N THR A 87 -15.71 10.94 1.35
CA THR A 87 -16.85 10.79 0.45
C THR A 87 -16.34 10.23 -0.87
N ILE A 88 -16.84 9.06 -1.28
CA ILE A 88 -16.55 8.45 -2.58
C ILE A 88 -17.54 9.01 -3.61
N LEU A 89 -17.04 9.65 -4.66
CA LEU A 89 -17.87 10.36 -5.66
C LEU A 89 -18.11 9.56 -6.94
N ILE A 90 -17.33 8.51 -7.17
CA ILE A 90 -17.49 7.61 -8.31
C ILE A 90 -17.84 6.22 -7.79
N LYS A 91 -18.68 5.47 -8.51
CA LYS A 91 -18.94 4.07 -8.16
C LYS A 91 -17.64 3.28 -8.33
N MET A 92 -17.02 2.93 -7.22
CA MET A 92 -15.85 2.06 -7.20
C MET A 92 -16.31 0.67 -6.77
N ASN A 93 -16.14 -0.34 -7.64
CA ASN A 93 -16.45 -1.73 -7.32
C ASN A 93 -15.32 -2.34 -6.47
N TYR A 94 -15.09 -1.80 -5.28
CA TYR A 94 -14.20 -2.40 -4.29
C TYR A 94 -15.02 -2.82 -3.09
N ASP A 95 -14.94 -4.09 -2.75
CA ASP A 95 -15.53 -4.60 -1.52
C ASP A 95 -14.87 -3.92 -0.32
N CYS A 96 -15.70 -3.53 0.64
CA CYS A 96 -15.19 -2.97 1.88
C CYS A 96 -14.49 -4.06 2.69
N VAL A 97 -13.29 -3.76 3.18
CA VAL A 97 -12.47 -4.67 3.98
C VAL A 97 -12.67 -4.33 5.46
N GLN A 98 -13.17 -5.29 6.23
CA GLN A 98 -13.44 -5.11 7.67
C GLN A 98 -12.17 -4.94 8.52
N ASN A 99 -11.00 -5.36 8.03
CA ASN A 99 -9.79 -5.40 8.83
C ASN A 99 -9.13 -4.03 9.04
N THR A 100 -9.62 -3.31 10.06
CA THR A 100 -9.05 -2.04 10.53
C THR A 100 -7.88 -2.22 11.50
N LEU A 101 -7.64 -3.45 11.98
CA LEU A 101 -6.67 -3.77 13.05
C LEU A 101 -6.86 -2.92 14.32
N ASN A 102 -8.09 -2.45 14.59
CA ASN A 102 -8.42 -1.52 15.67
C ASN A 102 -7.50 -0.27 15.66
N LEU A 103 -7.19 0.25 14.47
CA LEU A 103 -6.45 1.49 14.28
C LEU A 103 -7.33 2.55 13.60
N PRO A 104 -7.12 3.84 13.91
CA PRO A 104 -7.87 4.92 13.28
C PRO A 104 -7.65 4.97 11.76
N TYR A 105 -8.55 5.65 11.06
CA TYR A 105 -8.43 5.87 9.62
C TYR A 105 -7.33 6.88 9.32
N ASP A 106 -6.51 6.59 8.32
CA ASP A 106 -5.32 7.39 8.01
C ASP A 106 -5.36 8.05 6.63
N LEU A 107 -5.80 9.31 6.58
CA LEU A 107 -5.81 10.11 5.35
C LEU A 107 -4.39 10.32 4.76
N GLY A 108 -3.34 10.21 5.57
CA GLY A 108 -1.93 10.36 5.18
C GLY A 108 -1.25 9.03 4.82
N SER A 109 -1.96 7.91 4.89
CA SER A 109 -1.41 6.58 4.59
C SER A 109 -0.87 6.53 3.16
N ILE A 110 0.26 5.86 2.98
CA ILE A 110 0.80 5.55 1.65
C ILE A 110 -0.19 4.66 0.87
N MET A 111 -1.09 3.96 1.57
CA MET A 111 -2.16 3.12 1.02
C MET A 111 -3.44 3.89 0.69
N HIS A 112 -3.49 5.20 0.94
CA HIS A 112 -4.65 6.03 0.58
C HIS A 112 -4.58 6.46 -0.90
N TYR A 113 -5.74 6.57 -1.56
CA TYR A 113 -5.84 7.19 -2.87
C TYR A 113 -5.77 8.72 -2.80
N GLY A 114 -5.18 9.34 -3.81
CA GLY A 114 -5.31 10.78 -3.99
C GLY A 114 -6.71 11.14 -4.47
N GLN A 115 -7.08 12.40 -4.28
CA GLN A 115 -8.39 12.94 -4.62
C GLN A 115 -8.82 12.71 -6.08
N TYR A 116 -7.86 12.63 -7.00
CA TYR A 116 -8.10 12.53 -8.44
C TYR A 116 -7.71 11.17 -9.04
N PHE A 117 -7.38 10.18 -8.20
CA PHE A 117 -6.92 8.88 -8.70
C PHE A 117 -8.05 8.20 -9.47
N PHE A 118 -7.72 7.66 -10.66
CA PHE A 118 -8.65 7.03 -11.62
C PHE A 118 -9.76 7.95 -12.15
N SER A 119 -9.62 9.27 -11.99
CA SER A 119 -10.51 10.23 -12.63
C SER A 119 -10.39 10.15 -14.16
N LYS A 120 -11.53 10.14 -14.86
CA LYS A 120 -11.60 10.14 -16.34
C LYS A 120 -11.84 11.53 -16.92
N ASP A 121 -12.44 12.41 -16.14
CA ASP A 121 -12.89 13.75 -16.53
C ASP A 121 -12.18 14.87 -15.74
N GLY A 122 -11.15 14.51 -14.96
CA GLY A 122 -10.40 15.43 -14.10
C GLY A 122 -11.13 15.83 -12.82
N ARG A 123 -12.36 15.32 -12.58
CA ARG A 123 -13.09 15.60 -11.35
C ARG A 123 -12.61 14.73 -10.18
N PRO A 124 -12.76 15.20 -8.93
CA PRO A 124 -12.44 14.41 -7.75
C PRO A 124 -13.21 13.08 -7.72
N THR A 125 -12.52 12.01 -7.34
CA THR A 125 -13.09 10.66 -7.15
C THR A 125 -13.31 10.34 -5.67
N VAL A 126 -12.48 10.92 -4.79
CA VAL A 126 -12.58 10.79 -3.33
C VAL A 126 -12.31 12.15 -2.68
N LEU A 127 -13.19 12.58 -1.78
CA LEU A 127 -13.00 13.82 -1.00
C LEU A 127 -12.82 13.51 0.49
N SER A 128 -11.86 14.16 1.13
CA SER A 128 -11.74 14.16 2.59
C SER A 128 -12.88 14.98 3.20
N LYS A 129 -13.48 14.48 4.29
CA LYS A 129 -14.41 15.26 5.11
C LYS A 129 -13.67 16.23 6.05
N GLN A 130 -12.38 16.02 6.27
CA GLN A 130 -11.50 16.94 6.98
C GLN A 130 -10.89 17.96 6.01
N SER A 131 -11.06 19.26 6.31
CA SER A 131 -10.50 20.35 5.51
C SER A 131 -8.96 20.43 5.62
N GLY A 132 -8.30 20.84 4.54
CA GLY A 132 -6.85 21.09 4.51
C GLY A 132 -5.95 19.85 4.44
N VAL A 133 -6.51 18.63 4.40
CA VAL A 133 -5.72 17.39 4.37
C VAL A 133 -5.37 17.00 2.94
N LYS A 134 -4.08 16.66 2.70
CA LYS A 134 -3.61 16.10 1.43
C LYS A 134 -3.57 14.58 1.51
N MET A 135 -4.39 13.92 0.69
CA MET A 135 -4.43 12.47 0.54
C MET A 135 -3.58 12.00 -0.66
N GLY A 136 -3.13 10.74 -0.63
CA GLY A 136 -2.50 10.10 -1.78
C GLY A 136 -1.00 10.32 -1.94
N GLN A 137 -0.31 10.70 -0.86
CA GLN A 137 1.15 10.79 -0.87
C GLN A 137 1.79 9.42 -1.18
N ARG A 138 2.98 9.45 -1.79
CA ARG A 138 3.79 8.27 -2.16
C ARG A 138 5.27 8.51 -1.82
N SER A 139 5.55 9.19 -0.71
CA SER A 139 6.90 9.57 -0.29
C SER A 139 7.38 8.84 0.96
N HIS A 140 6.48 8.48 1.87
CA HIS A 140 6.85 7.82 3.13
C HIS A 140 5.74 6.90 3.66
N LEU A 141 6.09 6.00 4.57
CA LEU A 141 5.11 5.32 5.42
C LEU A 141 4.58 6.33 6.45
N SER A 142 3.28 6.32 6.72
CA SER A 142 2.77 6.99 7.91
C SER A 142 3.11 6.19 9.17
N GLN A 143 2.94 6.80 10.35
CA GLN A 143 3.05 6.07 11.61
C GLN A 143 2.03 4.93 11.70
N LEU A 144 0.84 5.11 11.12
CA LEU A 144 -0.22 4.10 11.14
C LEU A 144 0.04 2.97 10.13
N ASP A 145 0.65 3.24 8.98
CA ASP A 145 1.12 2.20 8.06
C ASP A 145 2.09 1.24 8.77
N VAL A 146 3.07 1.80 9.48
CA VAL A 146 4.06 1.05 10.27
C VAL A 146 3.37 0.24 11.37
N GLN A 147 2.45 0.84 12.12
CA GLN A 147 1.71 0.13 13.17
C GLN A 147 0.86 -1.02 12.61
N ARG A 148 0.24 -0.86 11.43
CA ARG A 148 -0.55 -1.92 10.79
C ARG A 148 0.33 -3.09 10.40
N LEU A 149 1.47 -2.84 9.76
CA LEU A 149 2.45 -3.87 9.42
C LEU A 149 2.96 -4.58 10.67
N ASN A 150 3.35 -3.83 11.70
CA ASN A 150 3.85 -4.40 12.95
C ASN A 150 2.79 -5.22 13.70
N LYS A 151 1.52 -4.80 13.70
CA LYS A 151 0.42 -5.59 14.27
C LYS A 151 0.18 -6.88 13.48
N LEU A 152 0.14 -6.78 12.15
CA LEU A 152 -0.14 -7.91 11.25
C LEU A 152 0.96 -8.98 11.32
N TYR A 153 2.23 -8.56 11.42
CA TYR A 153 3.39 -9.44 11.48
C TYR A 153 3.93 -9.66 12.91
N HIS A 154 3.19 -9.22 13.92
CA HIS A 154 3.53 -9.39 15.34
C HIS A 154 4.95 -8.93 15.72
N CYS A 155 5.42 -7.86 15.09
CA CYS A 155 6.73 -7.29 15.38
C CYS A 155 6.81 -6.85 16.86
N GLY A 156 7.84 -7.30 17.57
CA GLY A 156 8.08 -6.95 18.98
C GLY A 156 7.22 -7.70 20.00
N LYS A 157 6.36 -8.66 19.59
CA LYS A 157 5.59 -9.52 20.53
C LYS A 157 6.33 -10.79 20.98
N ASN A 158 7.55 -11.03 20.48
CA ASN A 158 8.41 -12.16 20.85
C ASN A 158 9.72 -11.68 21.51
N LEU A 159 9.66 -10.63 22.33
CA LEU A 159 10.73 -10.24 23.26
C LEU A 159 10.32 -10.62 24.68
#